data_AF-A0A1B2I0J9-F1
#
_entry.id   AF-A0A1B2I0J9-F1
#
_cell.length_a   1.000
_cell.length_b   1.000
_cell.length_c   1.000
_cell.angle_alpha   90.00
_cell.angle_beta   90.00
_cell.angle_gamma   90.00
#
_symmetry.space_group_name_H-M   'P 1'
#
loop_
_entity.id
_entity.type
_entity.pdbx_description
1 polymer ?
#
loop_
_entity_poly.entity_id
_entity_poly.type
_entity_poly.pdbx_seq_one_letter_code
_entity_poly.pdbx_strand_id
1 'polypeptide(L)'
;MSPGDDLASYAPPHDTGSPDAVETDPAALNSAEDLDEDRIKLDPLEAGMDPPERWSGVDKYGMTPYEQAHARPLEDRLAEEQPDVPVALEPLDEEVLDEAAGRGQLADEPGGSVASATRTPDEPV
;
A
#
# COMPACT_ATOMS: atom_id res chain seq x y z
N MET A 1 34.22 -0.94 -34.75
CA MET A 1 34.10 -1.78 -33.55
C MET A 1 35.02 -2.97 -33.72
N SER A 2 36.10 -3.03 -32.94
CA SER A 2 36.97 -4.21 -32.88
C SER A 2 36.34 -5.24 -31.94
N PRO A 3 36.40 -6.54 -32.26
CA PRO A 3 35.79 -7.62 -31.47
C PRO A 3 36.51 -7.91 -30.14
N GLY A 4 37.29 -6.95 -29.62
CA GLY A 4 38.08 -7.08 -28.38
C GLY A 4 37.57 -6.23 -27.22
N ASP A 5 36.62 -5.32 -27.45
CA ASP A 5 36.11 -4.43 -26.41
C ASP A 5 35.08 -5.11 -25.47
N ASP A 6 34.44 -6.20 -25.90
CA ASP A 6 33.42 -6.90 -25.09
C ASP A 6 34.01 -7.67 -23.89
N LEU A 7 35.28 -8.09 -23.95
CA LEU A 7 35.95 -8.77 -22.82
C LEU A 7 36.48 -7.80 -21.76
N ALA A 8 36.60 -6.51 -22.07
CA ALA A 8 37.06 -5.49 -21.14
C ALA A 8 35.95 -5.02 -20.16
N SER A 9 34.69 -5.32 -20.48
CA SER A 9 33.54 -5.05 -19.60
C SER A 9 33.37 -6.10 -18.50
N TYR A 10 34.12 -7.20 -18.52
CA TYR A 10 34.05 -8.21 -17.48
C TYR A 10 34.82 -7.70 -16.26
N ALA A 11 34.11 -7.09 -15.31
CA ALA A 11 34.63 -6.89 -13.98
C ALA A 11 34.97 -8.29 -13.43
N PRO A 12 36.24 -8.59 -13.08
CA PRO A 12 36.56 -9.86 -12.48
C PRO A 12 35.71 -10.04 -11.21
N PRO A 13 35.31 -11.28 -10.86
CA PRO A 13 34.61 -11.52 -9.61
C PRO A 13 35.40 -10.88 -8.48
N HIS A 14 34.71 -10.18 -7.58
CA HIS A 14 35.35 -9.55 -6.43
C HIS A 14 36.21 -10.59 -5.73
N ASP A 15 37.52 -10.35 -5.68
CA ASP A 15 38.44 -11.19 -4.92
C ASP A 15 38.17 -10.92 -3.43
N THR A 16 37.35 -11.78 -2.83
CA THR A 16 37.00 -11.72 -1.40
C THR A 16 38.13 -12.23 -0.50
N GLY A 17 39.28 -12.60 -1.07
CA GLY A 17 40.42 -13.14 -0.34
C GLY A 17 40.29 -14.65 -0.09
N SER A 18 41.21 -15.18 0.71
CA SER A 18 41.15 -16.59 1.14
C SER A 18 39.97 -16.77 2.10
N PRO A 19 39.19 -17.86 1.97
CA PRO A 19 38.03 -18.08 2.80
C PRO A 19 38.42 -18.15 4.28
N ASP A 20 37.64 -17.50 5.14
CA ASP A 20 37.86 -17.51 6.59
C ASP A 20 37.46 -18.88 7.19
N ALA A 21 37.78 -19.10 8.47
CA ALA A 21 37.50 -20.34 9.19
C ALA A 21 36.01 -20.73 9.15
N VAL A 22 35.10 -19.75 9.17
CA VAL A 22 33.65 -19.99 9.06
C VAL A 22 33.26 -20.53 7.68
N GLU A 23 33.93 -20.07 6.61
CA GLU A 23 33.65 -20.45 5.23
C GLU A 23 34.24 -21.82 4.85
N THR A 24 35.03 -22.42 5.76
CA THR A 24 35.63 -23.75 5.57
C THR A 24 35.16 -24.78 6.61
N ASP A 25 34.45 -24.35 7.65
CA ASP A 25 33.90 -25.24 8.67
C ASP A 25 32.67 -25.99 8.14
N PRO A 26 32.72 -27.33 8.03
CA PRO A 26 31.57 -28.11 7.55
C PRO A 26 30.32 -27.96 8.42
N ALA A 27 30.45 -27.68 9.72
CA ALA A 27 29.30 -27.46 10.59
C ALA A 27 28.62 -26.11 10.29
N ALA A 28 29.41 -25.07 10.01
CA ALA A 28 28.92 -23.75 9.63
C ALA A 28 28.26 -23.78 8.24
N LEU A 29 28.90 -24.43 7.26
CA LEU A 29 28.34 -24.60 5.91
C LEU A 29 27.01 -25.40 5.93
N ASN A 30 26.89 -26.42 6.79
CA ASN A 30 25.63 -27.16 6.94
C ASN A 30 24.49 -26.30 7.51
N SER A 31 24.82 -25.40 8.43
CA SER A 31 23.84 -24.49 9.05
C SER A 31 23.33 -23.42 8.09
N ALA A 32 24.13 -23.04 7.09
CA ALA A 32 23.73 -22.10 6.05
C ALA A 32 22.66 -22.72 5.11
N GLU A 33 22.89 -23.95 4.65
CA GLU A 33 21.96 -24.70 3.78
C GLU A 33 20.62 -25.02 4.48
N ASP A 34 20.61 -25.07 5.82
CA ASP A 34 19.38 -25.24 6.61
C ASP A 34 18.41 -24.05 6.46
N LEU A 35 18.89 -22.89 6.01
CA LEU A 35 18.08 -21.67 5.81
C LEU A 35 17.65 -21.46 4.35
N ASP A 36 18.04 -22.34 3.43
CA ASP A 36 17.64 -22.24 2.03
C ASP A 36 16.16 -22.57 1.83
N GLU A 37 15.56 -21.93 0.82
CA GLU A 37 14.13 -21.97 0.50
C GLU A 37 13.61 -23.40 0.32
N ASP A 38 14.39 -24.25 -0.37
CA ASP A 38 14.07 -25.66 -0.61
C ASP A 38 13.97 -26.47 0.70
N ARG A 39 14.72 -26.06 1.73
CA ARG A 39 14.82 -26.74 3.01
C ARG A 39 13.79 -26.24 4.01
N ILE A 40 13.65 -24.92 4.15
CA ILE A 40 12.62 -24.30 5.00
C ILE A 40 11.22 -24.39 4.38
N LYS A 41 11.14 -24.75 3.08
CA LYS A 41 9.91 -24.87 2.28
C LYS A 41 9.06 -23.61 2.32
N LEU A 42 9.72 -22.48 2.42
CA LEU A 42 9.14 -21.16 2.51
C LEU A 42 10.02 -20.24 1.69
N ASP A 43 9.44 -19.53 0.74
CA ASP A 43 10.12 -18.47 0.02
C ASP A 43 10.26 -17.26 0.97
N PRO A 44 11.48 -16.80 1.30
CA PRO A 44 11.69 -15.60 2.11
C PRO A 44 10.99 -14.35 1.57
N LEU A 45 10.75 -14.29 0.26
CA LEU A 45 10.02 -13.21 -0.40
C LEU A 45 8.49 -13.35 -0.25
N GLU A 46 7.95 -14.54 -0.02
CA GLU A 46 6.51 -14.79 0.12
C GLU A 46 5.92 -14.13 1.37
N ALA A 47 6.68 -14.10 2.48
CA ALA A 47 6.23 -13.49 3.73
C ALA A 47 5.91 -11.97 3.62
N GLY A 48 6.46 -11.29 2.61
CA GLY A 48 6.18 -9.88 2.34
C GLY A 48 5.23 -9.61 1.17
N MET A 49 4.82 -10.66 0.45
CA MET A 49 4.02 -10.52 -0.78
C MET A 49 2.53 -10.33 -0.51
N ASP A 50 2.02 -10.87 0.60
CA ASP A 50 0.63 -10.72 1.01
C ASP A 50 0.50 -9.57 2.02
N PRO A 51 0.21 -8.33 1.55
CA PRO A 51 -0.14 -7.27 2.47
C PRO A 51 -1.42 -7.68 3.22
N PRO A 52 -1.58 -7.23 4.48
CA PRO A 52 -2.83 -7.46 5.19
C PRO A 52 -4.01 -6.91 4.40
N GLU A 53 -5.11 -7.66 4.40
CA GLU A 53 -6.38 -7.33 3.70
C GLU A 53 -6.93 -5.95 4.07
N ARG A 54 -6.47 -5.38 5.20
CA ARG A 54 -6.85 -4.08 5.71
C ARG A 54 -5.63 -3.18 5.83
N TRP A 55 -5.84 -1.90 5.52
CA TRP A 55 -4.88 -0.85 5.82
C TRP A 55 -4.57 -0.85 7.33
N SER A 56 -3.29 -0.80 7.68
CA SER A 56 -2.87 -0.56 9.07
C SER A 56 -2.81 0.96 9.30
N GLY A 57 -3.61 1.47 10.23
CA GLY A 57 -3.42 2.83 10.73
C GLY A 57 -2.03 2.98 11.34
N VAL A 58 -1.31 4.04 11.00
CA VAL A 58 0.04 4.29 11.51
C VAL A 58 -0.03 5.46 12.50
N ASP A 59 0.30 5.20 13.75
CA ASP A 59 0.56 6.25 14.74
C ASP A 59 2.07 6.44 14.85
N LYS A 60 2.54 7.68 14.68
CA LYS A 60 3.96 8.06 14.67
C LYS A 60 4.75 7.60 15.90
N TYR A 61 4.08 7.37 17.04
CA TYR A 61 4.70 7.04 18.33
C TYR A 61 4.21 5.71 18.93
N GLY A 62 3.43 4.91 18.17
CA GLY A 62 2.75 3.72 18.68
C GLY A 62 1.49 4.06 19.51
N MET A 63 0.59 3.09 19.64
CA MET A 63 -0.70 3.24 20.35
C MET A 63 -0.73 2.33 21.57
N THR A 64 -1.17 2.83 22.72
CA THR A 64 -1.35 1.99 23.92
C THR A 64 -2.47 0.96 23.71
N PRO A 65 -2.46 -0.19 24.42
CA PRO A 65 -3.56 -1.15 24.32
C PRO A 65 -4.93 -0.56 24.67
N TYR A 66 -4.96 0.43 25.57
CA TYR A 66 -6.19 1.12 25.95
C TYR A 66 -6.76 1.94 24.78
N GLU A 67 -5.92 2.74 24.11
CA GLU A 67 -6.31 3.54 22.95
C GLU A 67 -6.74 2.65 21.77
N GLN A 68 -6.10 1.48 21.57
CA GLN A 68 -6.52 0.52 20.54
C GLN A 68 -7.93 -0.02 20.79
N ALA A 69 -8.26 -0.31 22.05
CA ALA A 69 -9.58 -0.80 22.44
C ALA A 69 -10.65 0.32 22.46
N HIS A 70 -10.23 1.58 22.58
CA HIS A 70 -11.10 2.73 22.73
C HIS A 70 -10.80 3.78 21.67
N ALA A 71 -11.02 3.40 20.41
CA ALA A 71 -10.90 4.33 19.30
C ALA A 71 -11.81 5.54 19.51
N ARG A 72 -11.30 6.73 19.19
CA ARG A 72 -12.10 7.96 19.21
C ARG A 72 -13.18 7.91 18.12
N PRO A 73 -14.35 8.55 18.35
CA PRO A 73 -15.36 8.75 17.31
C PRO A 73 -14.75 9.33 16.03
N LEU A 74 -15.31 8.96 14.87
CA LEU A 74 -14.81 9.45 13.58
C LEU A 74 -14.98 10.96 13.46
N GLU A 75 -16.06 11.48 14.01
CA GLU A 75 -16.44 12.89 14.02
C GLU A 75 -15.39 13.74 14.74
N ASP A 76 -14.91 13.28 15.89
CA ASP A 76 -13.86 13.97 16.66
C ASP A 76 -12.55 14.03 15.88
N ARG A 77 -12.21 12.96 15.14
CA ARG A 77 -11.01 12.93 14.29
C ARG A 77 -11.15 13.85 13.08
N LEU A 78 -12.31 13.86 12.44
CA LEU A 78 -12.56 14.72 11.27
C LEU A 78 -12.55 16.21 11.65
N ALA A 79 -13.01 16.55 12.85
CA ALA A 79 -12.99 17.92 13.35
C ALA A 79 -11.56 18.48 13.59
N GLU A 80 -10.56 17.60 13.76
CA GLU A 80 -9.17 18.00 13.91
C GLU A 80 -8.45 18.25 12.58
N GLU A 81 -9.00 17.76 11.46
CA GLU A 81 -8.40 17.94 10.15
C GLU A 81 -8.46 19.41 9.70
N GLN A 82 -7.32 19.94 9.27
CA GLN A 82 -7.24 21.24 8.62
C GLN A 82 -7.08 21.05 7.11
N PRO A 83 -7.93 21.69 6.29
CA PRO A 83 -7.75 21.70 4.84
C PRO A 83 -6.41 22.34 4.44
N ASP A 84 -5.63 21.65 3.61
CA ASP A 84 -4.37 22.18 3.08
C ASP A 84 -4.60 23.36 2.11
N VAL A 85 -5.75 23.38 1.47
CA VAL A 85 -6.22 24.47 0.62
C VAL A 85 -7.43 25.13 1.25
N PRO A 86 -7.59 26.47 1.15
CA PRO A 86 -8.78 27.14 1.66
C PRO A 86 -10.01 26.54 1.01
N VAL A 87 -10.97 26.10 1.82
CA VAL A 87 -12.28 25.67 1.33
C VAL A 87 -12.94 26.91 0.72
N ALA A 88 -13.21 26.85 -0.58
CA ALA A 88 -14.05 27.84 -1.23
C ALA A 88 -15.46 27.68 -0.66
N LEU A 89 -15.86 28.60 0.22
CA LEU A 89 -17.23 28.68 0.75
C LEU A 89 -18.19 29.38 -0.23
N GLU A 90 -17.67 29.82 -1.37
CA GLU A 90 -18.49 30.44 -2.40
C GLU A 90 -19.28 29.35 -3.14
N PRO A 91 -20.57 29.60 -3.40
CA PRO A 91 -21.36 28.68 -4.21
C PRO A 91 -20.71 28.53 -5.58
N LEU A 92 -20.75 27.31 -6.13
CA LEU A 92 -20.29 27.06 -7.48
C LEU A 92 -21.10 27.89 -8.48
N ASP A 93 -20.45 28.30 -9.55
CA ASP A 93 -21.10 29.01 -10.65
C ASP A 93 -22.25 28.18 -11.21
N GLU A 94 -23.35 28.84 -11.58
CA GLU A 94 -24.57 28.15 -12.03
C GLU A 94 -24.35 27.33 -13.31
N GLU A 95 -23.46 27.79 -14.20
CA GLU A 95 -23.03 27.01 -15.38
C GLU A 95 -22.34 25.69 -15.00
N VAL A 96 -21.54 25.70 -13.93
CA VAL A 96 -20.86 24.50 -13.42
C VAL A 96 -21.86 23.54 -12.79
N LEU A 97 -22.86 24.07 -12.08
CA LEU A 97 -23.95 23.28 -11.51
C LEU A 97 -24.82 22.63 -12.60
N ASP A 98 -25.16 23.37 -13.65
CA ASP A 98 -25.93 22.87 -14.79
C ASP A 98 -25.16 21.80 -15.58
N GLU A 99 -23.86 22.00 -15.80
CA GLU A 99 -23.00 20.98 -16.42
C GLU A 99 -22.93 19.71 -15.56
N ALA A 100 -22.75 19.86 -14.25
CA ALA A 100 -22.73 18.75 -13.31
C ALA A 100 -24.08 18.00 -13.29
N ALA A 101 -25.19 18.72 -13.32
CA ALA A 101 -26.53 18.15 -13.42
C ALA A 101 -26.71 17.36 -14.73
N GLY A 102 -26.31 17.93 -15.87
CA GLY A 102 -26.36 17.28 -17.17
C GLY A 102 -25.52 15.99 -17.25
N ARG A 103 -24.51 15.86 -16.37
CA ARG A 103 -23.67 14.66 -16.23
C ARG A 103 -24.07 13.73 -15.09
N GLY A 104 -25.08 14.08 -14.29
CA GLY A 104 -25.48 13.33 -13.09
C GLY A 104 -24.38 13.29 -12.01
N GLN A 105 -23.69 14.40 -11.80
CA GLN A 105 -22.58 14.56 -10.83
C GLN A 105 -22.98 15.38 -9.60
N LEU A 106 -24.25 15.76 -9.44
CA LEU A 106 -24.71 16.48 -8.25
C LEU A 106 -24.59 15.58 -7.02
N ALA A 107 -24.15 16.15 -5.89
CA ALA A 107 -23.98 15.40 -4.65
C ALA A 107 -25.29 14.72 -4.17
N ASP A 108 -26.44 15.31 -4.50
CA ASP A 108 -27.77 14.80 -4.19
C ASP A 108 -28.28 13.75 -5.21
N GLU A 109 -27.55 13.55 -6.30
CA GLU A 109 -27.84 12.61 -7.39
C GLU A 109 -26.65 11.66 -7.63
N PRO A 110 -26.66 10.45 -7.06
CA PRO A 110 -25.64 9.46 -7.38
C PRO A 110 -25.61 9.17 -8.89
N GLY A 111 -24.45 9.40 -9.52
CA GLY A 111 -24.24 9.15 -10.94
C GLY A 111 -24.30 7.67 -11.30
N GLY A 112 -25.18 7.31 -12.24
CA GLY A 112 -25.22 5.98 -12.84
C GLY A 112 -26.63 5.40 -12.97
N SER A 113 -26.81 4.50 -13.96
CA SER A 113 -28.11 3.93 -14.34
C SER A 113 -28.75 2.99 -13.30
N VAL A 114 -28.00 2.61 -12.25
CA VAL A 114 -28.45 1.69 -11.19
C VAL A 114 -29.05 2.44 -9.99
N ALA A 115 -28.68 3.71 -9.80
CA ALA A 115 -28.97 4.43 -8.56
C ALA A 115 -30.46 4.83 -8.39
N SER A 116 -31.22 4.93 -9.50
CA SER A 116 -32.64 5.26 -9.44
C SER A 116 -33.48 4.17 -8.75
N ALA A 117 -33.15 2.89 -9.00
CA ALA A 117 -33.88 1.74 -8.44
C ALA A 117 -33.68 1.58 -6.93
N THR A 118 -32.60 2.11 -6.37
CA THR A 118 -32.32 2.04 -4.93
C THR A 118 -33.05 3.11 -4.11
N ARG A 119 -33.61 4.16 -4.73
CA ARG A 119 -34.18 5.33 -4.02
C ARG A 119 -35.64 5.15 -3.59
N THR A 120 -36.40 4.30 -4.28
CA THR A 120 -37.82 4.10 -4.00
C THR A 120 -38.06 2.62 -3.74
N PRO A 121 -38.18 2.18 -2.47
CA PRO A 121 -38.68 0.84 -2.21
C PRO A 121 -40.09 0.72 -2.80
N ASP A 122 -40.41 -0.44 -3.40
CA ASP A 122 -41.77 -0.71 -3.85
C ASP A 122 -42.76 -0.46 -2.69
N GLU A 123 -43.89 0.15 -3.00
CA GLU A 123 -44.95 0.33 -2.02
C GLU A 123 -45.34 -1.05 -1.48
N PRO A 124 -45.41 -1.23 -0.14
CA PRO A 124 -45.85 -2.49 0.42
C PRO A 124 -47.29 -2.76 -0.02
N VAL A 125 -47.52 -3.93 -0.61
CA VAL A 125 -48.83 -4.45 -1.00
C VAL A 125 -49.77 -4.67 0.19
#